data_AF-A0A7G9NUY3-F1
#
_entry.id   AF-A0A7G9NUY3-F1
#
_cell.length_a   1.000
_cell.length_b   1.000
_cell.length_c   1.000
_cell.angle_alpha   90.00
_cell.angle_beta   90.00
_cell.angle_gamma   90.00
#
_symmetry.space_group_name_H-M   'P 1'
#
loop_
_entity.id
_entity.type
_entity.pdbx_description
1 polymer ?
#
loop_
_entity_poly.entity_id
_entity_poly.type
_entity_poly.pdbx_seq_one_letter_code
_entity_poly.pdbx_strand_id
1 'polypeptide(L)'
;MADAPDTPDISKWPLLVFMERLGAWAGAARREDFWRDMVEHQMWADQLRDEAKGIIVWLELRGQDDAASRLDDAMSNVRQAIWNLREACEGVYPPEEPRCDDAREAMIEAASRAAGVAEDLHDEVPEEVWEGFFDG
;
A
#
# COMPACT_ATOMS: atom_id res chain seq x y z
N MET A 1 14.70 37.17 -3.11
CA MET A 1 14.51 35.77 -3.51
C MET A 1 13.98 35.08 -2.28
N ALA A 2 12.74 34.61 -2.31
CA ALA A 2 12.24 33.73 -1.25
C ALA A 2 12.85 32.35 -1.51
N ASP A 3 13.50 31.76 -0.51
CA ASP A 3 13.85 30.35 -0.54
C ASP A 3 12.57 29.56 -0.81
N ALA A 4 12.63 28.65 -1.80
CA ALA A 4 11.59 27.66 -1.94
C ALA A 4 11.56 26.86 -0.63
N PRO A 5 10.40 26.62 -0.01
CA PRO A 5 10.33 25.79 1.18
C PRO A 5 10.98 24.44 0.86
N ASP A 6 11.95 24.03 1.69
CA ASP A 6 12.57 22.70 1.61
C ASP A 6 11.44 21.67 1.55
N THR A 7 11.28 21.00 0.42
CA THR A 7 10.36 19.88 0.32
C THR A 7 10.86 18.82 1.29
N PRO A 8 10.04 18.36 2.24
CA PRO A 8 10.47 17.35 3.20
C PRO A 8 11.02 16.14 2.45
N ASP A 9 12.21 15.68 2.84
CA ASP A 9 12.80 14.47 2.29
C ASP A 9 12.01 13.25 2.80
N ILE A 10 10.98 12.86 2.05
CA ILE A 10 10.09 11.75 2.37
C ILE A 10 10.82 10.41 2.44
N SER A 11 12.02 10.29 1.85
CA SER A 11 12.79 9.04 1.84
C SER A 11 13.27 8.61 3.22
N LYS A 12 13.15 9.49 4.23
CA LYS A 12 13.43 9.21 5.64
C LYS A 12 12.23 8.66 6.40
N TRP A 13 11.06 8.60 5.76
CA TRP A 13 9.79 8.28 6.40
C TRP A 13 9.16 7.03 5.78
N PRO A 14 9.31 5.86 6.42
CA PRO A 14 8.88 4.58 5.84
C PRO A 14 7.40 4.55 5.46
N LEU A 15 6.54 5.12 6.32
CA LEU A 15 5.10 5.20 6.07
C LEU A 15 4.75 6.12 4.90
N LEU A 16 5.45 7.24 4.71
CA LEU A 16 5.20 8.14 3.58
C LEU A 16 5.65 7.50 2.26
N VAL A 17 6.82 6.85 2.24
CA VAL A 17 7.28 6.08 1.07
C VAL A 17 6.30 4.97 0.72
N PHE A 18 5.83 4.24 1.74
CA PHE A 18 4.88 3.17 1.58
C PHE A 18 3.51 3.67 1.08
N MET A 19 3.02 4.78 1.63
CA MET A 19 1.80 5.46 1.19
C MET A 19 1.90 5.89 -0.28
N GLU A 20 3.00 6.52 -0.68
CA GLU A 20 3.24 6.94 -2.06
C GLU A 20 3.18 5.73 -3.01
N ARG A 21 3.80 4.61 -2.63
CA ARG A 21 3.81 3.38 -3.43
C ARG A 21 2.43 2.72 -3.50
N LEU A 22 1.69 2.67 -2.41
CA LEU A 22 0.28 2.24 -2.41
C LEU A 22 -0.56 3.10 -3.34
N GLY A 23 -0.40 4.43 -3.26
CA GLY A 23 -1.09 5.39 -4.12
C GLY A 23 -0.74 5.20 -5.60
N ALA A 24 0.55 5.03 -5.92
CA ALA A 24 1.02 4.77 -7.27
C ALA A 24 0.45 3.45 -7.83
N TRP A 25 0.44 2.38 -7.03
CA TRP A 25 -0.15 1.10 -7.42
C TRP A 25 -1.66 1.21 -7.64
N ALA A 26 -2.39 1.86 -6.73
CA ALA A 26 -3.83 2.08 -6.88
C ALA A 26 -4.14 2.98 -8.09
N GLY A 27 -3.29 3.95 -8.39
CA GLY A 27 -3.38 4.78 -9.59
C GLY A 27 -3.16 3.97 -10.87
N ALA A 28 -2.11 3.14 -10.90
CA ALA A 28 -1.82 2.25 -12.02
C ALA A 28 -2.96 1.24 -12.23
N ALA A 29 -3.53 0.72 -11.14
CA ALA A 29 -4.66 -0.21 -11.17
C ALA A 29 -5.94 0.41 -11.75
N ARG A 30 -6.09 1.75 -11.76
CA ARG A 30 -7.23 2.46 -12.39
C ARG A 30 -7.08 2.67 -13.90
N ARG A 31 -5.91 2.41 -14.48
CA ARG A 31 -5.68 2.62 -15.92
C ARG A 31 -6.41 1.57 -16.77
N GLU A 32 -6.77 1.92 -18.00
CA GLU A 32 -7.44 1.01 -18.93
C GLU A 32 -6.57 -0.19 -19.32
N ASP A 33 -5.25 -0.04 -19.27
CA ASP A 33 -4.27 -1.09 -19.56
C ASP A 33 -4.01 -2.05 -18.39
N PHE A 34 -4.66 -1.85 -17.23
CA PHE A 34 -4.54 -2.70 -16.04
C PHE A 34 -4.55 -4.20 -16.36
N TRP A 35 -5.52 -4.62 -17.18
CA TRP A 35 -5.70 -6.03 -17.53
C TRP A 35 -4.46 -6.58 -18.23
N ARG A 36 -3.87 -5.82 -19.15
CA ARG A 36 -2.66 -6.18 -19.91
C ARG A 36 -1.44 -6.37 -18.99
N ASP A 37 -1.39 -5.59 -17.92
CA ASP A 37 -0.24 -5.52 -17.01
C ASP A 37 -0.48 -6.33 -15.71
N MET A 38 -1.46 -7.23 -15.69
CA MET A 38 -1.86 -7.98 -14.47
C MET A 38 -0.69 -8.68 -13.77
N VAL A 39 0.27 -9.25 -14.52
CA VAL A 39 1.45 -9.90 -13.93
C VAL A 39 2.34 -8.90 -13.20
N GLU A 40 2.54 -7.71 -13.79
CA GLU A 40 3.31 -6.63 -13.17
C GLU A 40 2.60 -6.13 -11.91
N HIS A 41 1.26 -6.01 -11.95
CA HIS A 41 0.45 -5.66 -10.79
C HIS A 41 0.54 -6.69 -9.65
N GLN A 42 0.66 -7.98 -9.96
CA GLN A 42 0.89 -9.02 -8.94
C GLN A 42 2.27 -8.89 -8.29
N MET A 43 3.31 -8.62 -9.10
CA MET A 43 4.66 -8.39 -8.57
C MET A 43 4.70 -7.16 -7.66
N TRP A 44 4.01 -6.07 -8.03
CA TRP A 44 3.91 -4.87 -7.20
C TRP A 44 3.16 -5.15 -5.89
N ALA A 45 2.10 -5.95 -5.92
CA ALA A 45 1.39 -6.32 -4.70
C ALA A 45 2.27 -7.13 -3.73
N ASP A 46 3.10 -8.04 -4.23
CA ASP A 46 4.05 -8.77 -3.39
C ASP A 46 5.13 -7.84 -2.81
N GLN A 47 5.62 -6.88 -3.58
CA GLN A 47 6.55 -5.84 -3.08
C GLN A 47 5.92 -5.01 -1.96
N LEU A 48 4.69 -4.53 -2.16
CA LEU A 48 3.95 -3.77 -1.13
C LEU A 48 3.72 -4.60 0.14
N ARG A 49 3.45 -5.89 0.01
CA ARG A 49 3.33 -6.78 1.16
C ARG A 49 4.64 -6.89 1.94
N ASP A 50 5.75 -7.08 1.24
CA ASP A 50 7.05 -7.26 1.89
C ASP A 50 7.53 -5.94 2.55
N GLU A 51 7.24 -4.79 1.93
CA GLU A 51 7.47 -3.47 2.52
C GLU A 51 6.64 -3.24 3.78
N ALA A 52 5.33 -3.50 3.70
CA ALA A 52 4.44 -3.37 4.86
C ALA A 52 4.90 -4.27 6.00
N LYS A 53 5.32 -5.51 5.71
CA LYS A 53 5.85 -6.43 6.70
C LYS A 53 7.09 -5.86 7.41
N GLY A 54 7.99 -5.21 6.67
CA GLY A 54 9.16 -4.53 7.25
C GLY A 54 8.74 -3.43 8.24
N ILE A 55 7.75 -2.62 7.86
CA ILE A 55 7.21 -1.55 8.72
C ILE A 55 6.52 -2.12 9.97
N ILE A 56 5.68 -3.15 9.81
CA ILE A 56 4.96 -3.80 10.90
C ILE A 56 5.96 -4.37 11.93
N VAL A 57 6.94 -5.16 11.48
CA VAL A 57 7.96 -5.74 12.37
C VAL A 57 8.75 -4.65 13.08
N TRP A 58 9.07 -3.55 12.39
CA TRP A 58 9.76 -2.42 13.02
C TRP A 58 8.93 -1.78 14.14
N LEU A 59 7.65 -1.50 13.87
CA LEU A 59 6.73 -0.96 14.86
C LEU A 59 6.63 -1.86 16.10
N GLU A 60 6.50 -3.18 15.92
CA GLU A 60 6.51 -4.16 17.02
C GLU A 60 7.82 -4.08 17.84
N LEU A 61 8.98 -4.03 17.16
CA LEU A 61 10.28 -3.93 17.84
C LEU A 61 10.45 -2.64 18.65
N ARG A 62 9.71 -1.58 18.31
CA ARG A 62 9.71 -0.28 19.01
C ARG A 62 8.55 -0.17 20.01
N GLY A 63 7.80 -1.24 20.25
CA GLY A 63 6.69 -1.29 21.20
C GLY A 63 5.44 -0.54 20.74
N GLN A 64 5.28 -0.35 19.43
CA GLN A 64 4.11 0.28 18.81
C GLN A 64 3.11 -0.77 18.32
N ASP A 65 2.72 -1.70 19.19
CA ASP A 65 1.91 -2.87 18.82
C ASP A 65 0.54 -2.49 18.22
N ASP A 66 -0.11 -1.45 18.75
CA ASP A 66 -1.41 -0.96 18.22
C ASP A 66 -1.27 -0.40 16.79
N ALA A 67 -0.18 0.33 16.52
CA ALA A 67 0.12 0.86 15.19
C ALA A 67 0.45 -0.27 14.21
N ALA A 68 1.25 -1.25 14.65
CA ALA A 68 1.58 -2.44 13.87
C ALA A 68 0.30 -3.22 13.51
N SER A 69 -0.59 -3.45 14.47
CA SER A 69 -1.86 -4.15 14.26
C SER A 69 -2.75 -3.42 13.26
N ARG A 70 -2.88 -2.09 13.38
CA ARG A 70 -3.69 -1.29 12.43
C ARG A 70 -3.18 -1.42 10.99
N LEU A 71 -1.87 -1.38 10.81
CA LEU A 71 -1.26 -1.53 9.49
C LEU A 71 -1.41 -2.97 8.95
N ASP A 72 -1.23 -3.99 9.80
CA ASP A 72 -1.44 -5.39 9.41
C ASP A 72 -2.89 -5.69 9.03
N ASP A 73 -3.86 -5.14 9.77
CA ASP A 73 -5.29 -5.26 9.45
C ASP A 73 -5.61 -4.61 8.10
N ALA A 74 -5.09 -3.41 7.85
CA ALA A 74 -5.24 -2.72 6.57
C ALA A 74 -4.66 -3.54 5.41
N MET A 75 -3.47 -4.10 5.60
CA MET A 75 -2.81 -4.93 4.57
C MET A 75 -3.44 -6.31 4.41
N SER A 76 -4.06 -6.85 5.45
CA SER A 76 -4.90 -8.05 5.36
C SER A 76 -6.10 -7.82 4.45
N ASN A 77 -6.75 -6.66 4.55
CA ASN A 77 -7.85 -6.29 3.65
C ASN A 77 -7.40 -6.13 2.19
N VAL A 78 -6.22 -5.53 1.96
CA VAL A 78 -5.63 -5.44 0.61
C VAL A 78 -5.38 -6.83 0.02
N ARG A 79 -4.76 -7.73 0.79
CA ARG A 79 -4.49 -9.11 0.36
C ARG A 79 -5.79 -9.86 0.02
N GLN A 80 -6.81 -9.73 0.85
CA GLN A 80 -8.11 -10.35 0.59
C GLN A 80 -8.75 -9.81 -0.69
N ALA A 81 -8.70 -8.50 -0.93
CA ALA A 81 -9.26 -7.90 -2.13
C ALA A 81 -8.53 -8.34 -3.42
N ILE A 82 -7.20 -8.48 -3.36
CA ILE A 82 -6.41 -9.03 -4.48
C ILE A 82 -6.79 -10.48 -4.76
N TRP A 83 -7.00 -11.29 -3.71
CA TRP A 83 -7.45 -12.67 -3.88
C TRP A 83 -8.85 -12.72 -4.50
N ASN A 84 -9.78 -11.89 -4.03
CA ASN A 84 -11.13 -11.78 -4.59
C ASN A 84 -11.09 -11.40 -6.08
N LEU A 85 -10.20 -10.48 -6.48
CA LEU A 85 -10.01 -10.12 -7.88
C LEU A 85 -9.55 -11.32 -8.71
N ARG A 86 -8.58 -12.09 -8.20
CA ARG A 86 -8.08 -13.30 -8.89
C ARG A 86 -9.20 -14.32 -9.09
N GLU A 87 -10.02 -14.57 -8.08
CA GLU A 87 -11.17 -15.47 -8.21
C GLU A 87 -12.25 -14.92 -9.16
N ALA A 88 -12.59 -13.64 -9.05
CA ALA A 88 -13.61 -13.02 -9.89
C ALA A 88 -13.24 -13.07 -11.37
N CYS A 89 -11.95 -13.01 -11.70
CA CYS A 89 -11.43 -13.02 -13.07
C CYS A 89 -10.84 -14.34 -13.53
N GLU A 90 -10.97 -15.40 -12.72
CA GLU A 90 -10.46 -16.71 -13.10
C GLU A 90 -11.15 -17.22 -14.39
N GLY A 91 -10.33 -17.56 -15.38
CA GLY A 91 -10.81 -18.07 -16.66
C GLY A 91 -11.45 -17.04 -17.60
N VAL A 92 -11.43 -15.75 -17.24
CA VAL A 92 -12.01 -14.66 -18.05
C VAL A 92 -10.95 -13.62 -18.37
N TYR A 93 -10.64 -13.46 -19.66
CA TYR A 93 -9.69 -12.45 -20.12
C TYR A 93 -9.97 -11.97 -21.57
N PRO A 94 -10.11 -10.65 -21.84
CA PRO A 94 -10.23 -9.56 -20.88
C PRO A 94 -11.59 -9.61 -20.19
N PRO A 95 -11.72 -9.26 -18.91
CA PRO A 95 -13.01 -9.30 -18.29
C PRO A 95 -13.73 -7.97 -18.52
N GLU A 96 -14.52 -7.92 -19.58
CA GLU A 96 -15.69 -7.03 -19.66
C GLU A 96 -16.84 -7.54 -18.77
N GLU A 97 -16.55 -8.54 -17.91
CA GLU A 97 -17.51 -9.05 -16.93
C GLU A 97 -17.59 -8.11 -15.72
N PRO A 98 -18.78 -7.59 -15.37
CA PRO A 98 -18.96 -6.63 -14.28
C PRO A 98 -18.33 -7.06 -12.95
N ARG A 99 -18.31 -8.36 -12.65
CA ARG A 99 -17.71 -8.89 -11.40
C ARG A 99 -16.21 -8.60 -11.27
N CYS A 100 -15.48 -8.51 -12.38
CA CYS A 100 -14.06 -8.23 -12.38
C CYS A 100 -13.77 -6.76 -12.15
N ASP A 101 -14.56 -5.89 -12.78
CA ASP A 101 -14.48 -4.46 -12.55
C ASP A 101 -14.85 -4.13 -11.10
N ASP A 102 -15.92 -4.72 -10.57
CA ASP A 102 -16.31 -4.56 -9.16
C ASP A 102 -15.19 -5.03 -8.20
N ALA A 103 -14.58 -6.18 -8.47
CA ALA A 103 -13.48 -6.70 -7.65
C ALA A 103 -12.21 -5.84 -7.76
N ARG A 104 -11.95 -5.27 -8.93
CA ARG A 104 -10.84 -4.34 -9.17
C ARG A 104 -11.05 -3.03 -8.41
N GLU A 105 -12.26 -2.46 -8.45
CA GLU A 105 -12.60 -1.27 -7.67
C GLU A 105 -12.49 -1.52 -6.17
N ALA A 106 -12.98 -2.67 -5.68
CA ALA A 106 -12.82 -3.06 -4.27
C ALA A 106 -11.35 -3.19 -3.85
N MET A 107 -10.50 -3.73 -4.74
CA MET A 107 -9.05 -3.81 -4.53
C MET A 107 -8.40 -2.43 -4.46
N ILE A 108 -8.76 -1.53 -5.37
CA ILE A 108 -8.29 -0.15 -5.40
C ILE A 108 -8.70 0.60 -4.13
N GLU A 109 -9.94 0.41 -3.68
CA GLU A 109 -10.47 1.00 -2.46
C GLU A 109 -9.74 0.47 -1.21
N ALA A 110 -9.45 -0.83 -1.15
CA ALA A 110 -8.68 -1.43 -0.06
C ALA A 110 -7.27 -0.82 0.05
N ALA A 111 -6.56 -0.65 -1.08
CA ALA A 111 -5.25 0.00 -1.06
C ALA A 111 -5.33 1.49 -0.72
N SER A 112 -6.36 2.19 -1.19
CA SER A 112 -6.57 3.59 -0.83
C SER A 112 -6.82 3.75 0.67
N ARG A 113 -7.57 2.84 1.30
CA ARG A 113 -7.73 2.79 2.76
C ARG A 113 -6.43 2.48 3.49
N ALA A 114 -5.64 1.52 3.00
CA ALA A 114 -4.34 1.21 3.59
C ALA A 114 -3.37 2.39 3.51
N ALA A 115 -3.42 3.17 2.43
CA ALA A 115 -2.66 4.41 2.31
C ALA A 115 -3.09 5.45 3.36
N GLY A 116 -4.40 5.61 3.58
CA GLY A 116 -4.93 6.47 4.65
C GLY A 116 -4.51 6.01 6.05
N VAL A 117 -4.48 4.70 6.32
CA VAL A 117 -3.95 4.17 7.59
C VAL A 117 -2.45 4.49 7.72
N ALA A 118 -1.67 4.37 6.66
CA ALA A 118 -0.25 4.73 6.68
C ALA A 118 -0.03 6.23 6.93
N GLU A 119 -0.88 7.09 6.37
CA GLU A 119 -0.90 8.54 6.61
C GLU A 119 -1.23 8.85 8.08
N ASP A 120 -2.34 8.30 8.60
CA ASP A 120 -2.73 8.48 10.01
C ASP A 120 -1.60 8.03 10.96
N LEU A 121 -0.99 6.88 10.69
CA LEU A 121 0.13 6.37 11.50
C LEU A 121 1.38 7.23 11.38
N HIS A 122 1.61 7.90 10.26
CA HIS A 122 2.73 8.84 10.13
C HIS A 122 2.54 10.04 11.07
N ASP A 123 1.31 10.54 11.18
CA ASP A 123 0.98 11.67 12.04
C ASP A 123 0.95 11.29 13.53
N GLU A 124 0.57 10.04 13.84
CA GLU A 124 0.40 9.56 15.22
C GLU A 124 1.69 9.00 15.83
N VAL A 125 2.55 8.33 15.05
CA VAL A 125 3.75 7.66 15.55
C VAL A 125 4.92 8.65 15.66
N PRO A 126 5.54 8.81 16.84
CA PRO A 126 6.64 9.77 17.03
C PRO A 126 7.82 9.53 16.08
N GLU A 127 8.47 10.62 15.64
CA GLU A 127 9.63 10.58 14.72
C GLU A 127 10.74 9.64 15.21
N GLU A 128 11.00 9.64 16.52
CA GLU A 128 12.10 8.87 17.12
C GLU A 128 11.91 7.36 16.96
N VAL A 129 10.67 6.91 16.74
CA VAL A 129 10.37 5.50 16.46
C VAL A 129 11.05 5.05 15.17
N TRP A 130 11.13 5.92 14.16
CA TRP A 130 11.62 5.61 12.81
C TRP A 130 13.15 5.70 12.66
N GLU A 131 13.87 6.21 13.66
CA GLU A 131 15.32 6.32 13.64
C GLU A 131 15.99 4.96 13.38
N GLY A 132 16.74 4.87 12.27
CA GLY A 132 17.49 3.67 11.89
C GLY A 132 16.72 2.66 11.04
N PHE A 133 15.47 2.95 10.63
CA PHE A 133 14.67 2.03 9.81
C PHE A 133 15.37 1.66 8.48
N PHE A 134 15.98 2.63 7.81
CA PHE A 134 16.66 2.44 6.52
C PHE A 134 18.13 2.04 6.63
N ASP A 135 18.67 1.90 7.85
CA ASP A 135 20.07 1.55 8.07
C ASP A 135 20.32 0.02 8.12
N GLY A 136 19.26 -0.77 7.95
CA GLY A 136 19.24 -2.24 8.03
C GLY A 136 19.35 -2.97 6.70
#